data_AF-A0A7R9WSF8-F1
#
_entry.id   AF-A0A7R9WSF8-F1
#
_cell.length_a   1.000
_cell.length_b   1.000
_cell.length_c   1.000
_cell.angle_alpha   90.00
_cell.angle_beta   90.00
_cell.angle_gamma   90.00
#
_symmetry.space_group_name_H-M   'P 1'
#
loop_
_entity.id
_entity.type
_entity.pdbx_description
1 polymer ?
#
loop_
_entity_poly.entity_id
_entity_poly.type
_entity_poly.pdbx_seq_one_letter_code
_entity_poly.pdbx_strand_id
1 'polypeptide(L)'
;MTSLNSLEITPDTYLDFNLAPNELTSRTTLTLRHPGHTDDHIAYKIKTTQPRRYLVRPNQGMIAPGGSDTVSILLIEKDKQILLQSYEKLGQTGLDHSKDKFLVQSCVVSSAFSSKLTKDSTELYEALTSMWNSVSNKDSQASVSHRKMHVRHQVVDNSPTSPANGSKTVAKSFKREASSQANVDTMSTDQLKSELTNLRRKYDDLVSFSMNLTAERDILSNTLEQTKRDYNREQATRSALESKQGAGAKAAGGSSSMLPMILLMIIVAIACFFLGMKLASDGGAAALESVPVLNQLINTDETAQPVAAGTDEL
;
A
#
# COMPACT_ATOMS: atom_id res chain seq x y z
N MET A 1 0.71 -16.12 -26.29
CA MET A 1 1.90 -15.61 -26.98
C MET A 1 2.67 -14.75 -25.99
N THR A 2 3.65 -15.35 -25.30
CA THR A 2 4.60 -14.60 -24.47
C THR A 2 5.42 -13.72 -25.41
N SER A 3 5.49 -12.42 -25.13
CA SER A 3 6.33 -11.49 -25.90
C SER A 3 7.76 -12.04 -25.92
N LEU A 4 8.37 -12.14 -27.10
CA LEU A 4 9.69 -12.75 -27.32
C LEU A 4 10.81 -12.10 -26.48
N ASN A 5 10.56 -10.91 -25.92
CA ASN A 5 11.49 -10.14 -25.09
C ASN A 5 11.03 -10.00 -23.63
N SER A 6 10.01 -10.76 -23.21
CA SER A 6 9.49 -10.66 -21.84
C SER A 6 10.36 -11.44 -20.86
N LEU A 7 10.70 -10.79 -19.74
CA LEU A 7 11.39 -11.42 -18.61
C LEU A 7 10.56 -12.60 -18.12
N GLU A 8 11.19 -13.77 -18.01
CA GLU A 8 10.56 -14.95 -17.43
C GLU A 8 10.69 -14.89 -15.91
N ILE A 9 9.57 -15.12 -15.21
CA ILE A 9 9.47 -14.91 -13.78
C ILE A 9 8.89 -16.17 -13.17
N THR A 10 9.60 -16.79 -12.22
CA THR A 10 9.18 -18.02 -11.54
C THR A 10 9.31 -17.85 -10.02
N PRO A 11 8.23 -17.98 -9.23
CA PRO A 11 6.84 -18.17 -9.65
C PRO A 11 6.25 -16.91 -10.30
N ASP A 12 5.17 -17.05 -11.09
CA ASP A 12 4.66 -15.98 -11.96
C ASP A 12 3.31 -15.35 -11.53
N THR A 13 2.65 -15.95 -10.53
CA THR A 13 1.34 -15.53 -10.02
C THR A 13 1.32 -15.36 -8.49
N TYR A 14 1.82 -16.35 -7.74
CA TYR A 14 1.78 -16.36 -6.28
C TYR A 14 3.16 -16.49 -5.66
N LEU A 15 3.38 -15.77 -4.57
CA LEU A 15 4.54 -15.88 -3.70
C LEU A 15 4.09 -16.51 -2.39
N ASP A 16 4.49 -17.76 -2.16
CA ASP A 16 4.10 -18.53 -0.99
C ASP A 16 5.12 -18.35 0.13
N PHE A 17 4.63 -18.00 1.31
CA PHE A 17 5.39 -17.87 2.55
C PHE A 17 4.95 -18.92 3.54
N ASN A 18 5.85 -19.83 3.85
CA ASN A 18 5.64 -20.86 4.85
C ASN A 18 5.93 -20.29 6.23
N LEU A 19 4.95 -20.32 7.12
CA LEU A 19 5.03 -19.85 8.48
C LEU A 19 5.20 -21.06 9.39
N ALA A 20 6.45 -21.38 9.75
CA ALA A 20 6.74 -22.39 10.76
C ALA A 20 6.90 -21.72 12.14
N PRO A 21 6.20 -22.18 13.21
CA PRO A 21 6.30 -21.59 14.55
C PRO A 21 7.70 -21.63 15.17
N ASN A 22 8.53 -22.60 14.74
CA ASN A 22 9.88 -22.83 15.24
C ASN A 22 10.99 -22.21 14.38
N GLU A 23 10.66 -21.62 13.23
CA GLU A 23 11.62 -20.96 12.36
C GLU A 23 11.64 -19.45 12.67
N LEU A 24 12.80 -18.79 12.60
CA LEU A 24 12.90 -17.35 12.86
C LEU A 24 12.71 -16.48 11.61
N THR A 25 12.61 -17.11 10.45
CA THR A 25 12.51 -16.43 9.16
C THR A 25 11.46 -17.13 8.32
N SER A 26 10.74 -16.40 7.50
CA SER A 26 9.89 -16.98 6.46
C SER A 26 10.27 -16.32 5.16
N ARG A 27 10.77 -17.12 4.21
CA ARG A 27 11.40 -16.63 2.98
C ARG A 27 10.83 -17.34 1.78
N THR A 28 10.68 -16.60 0.70
CA THR A 28 10.35 -17.11 -0.63
C THR A 28 11.37 -16.60 -1.64
N THR A 29 11.48 -17.30 -2.76
CA THR A 29 12.47 -17.00 -3.80
C THR A 29 11.78 -16.77 -5.13
N LEU A 30 12.22 -15.73 -5.82
CA LEU A 30 11.75 -15.34 -7.14
C LEU A 30 12.92 -15.42 -8.11
N THR A 31 12.79 -16.27 -9.12
CA THR A 31 13.79 -16.43 -10.18
C THR A 31 13.38 -15.59 -11.38
N LEU A 32 14.28 -14.73 -11.83
CA LEU A 32 14.12 -13.88 -12.99
C LEU A 32 15.08 -14.38 -14.08
N ARG A 33 14.58 -14.77 -15.26
CA ARG A 33 15.40 -15.32 -16.34
C ARG A 33 15.23 -14.53 -17.63
N HIS A 34 16.36 -14.20 -18.25
CA HIS A 34 16.39 -13.65 -19.59
C HIS A 34 16.35 -14.81 -20.61
N PRO A 35 15.38 -14.87 -21.53
CA PRO A 35 15.23 -16.01 -22.46
C PRO A 35 16.39 -16.12 -23.47
N GLY A 36 17.10 -15.02 -23.74
CA GLY A 36 18.33 -14.99 -24.54
C GLY A 36 18.09 -14.86 -26.04
N HIS A 37 16.90 -14.40 -26.44
CA HIS A 37 16.57 -14.12 -27.85
C HIS A 37 17.19 -12.83 -28.39
N THR A 38 17.70 -11.97 -27.51
CA THR A 38 18.32 -10.68 -27.81
C THR A 38 19.63 -10.55 -27.06
N ASP A 39 20.58 -9.80 -27.63
CA ASP A 39 21.86 -9.45 -26.97
C ASP A 39 21.74 -8.27 -25.99
N ASP A 40 20.55 -7.66 -25.91
CA ASP A 40 20.26 -6.59 -24.97
C ASP A 40 20.09 -7.12 -23.54
N HIS A 41 20.50 -6.32 -22.56
CA HIS A 41 20.30 -6.65 -21.15
C HIS A 41 18.90 -6.25 -20.69
N ILE A 42 18.38 -6.93 -19.66
CA ILE A 42 17.12 -6.55 -19.01
C ILE A 42 17.41 -6.03 -17.61
N ALA A 43 17.02 -4.78 -17.33
CA ALA A 43 16.97 -4.28 -15.96
C ALA A 43 15.62 -4.63 -15.33
N TYR A 44 15.64 -4.91 -14.03
CA TYR A 44 14.43 -5.18 -13.26
C TYR A 44 14.39 -4.37 -11.96
N LYS A 45 13.18 -4.14 -11.46
CA LYS A 45 12.90 -3.51 -10.17
C LYS A 45 11.69 -4.15 -9.52
N ILE A 46 11.79 -4.39 -8.22
CA ILE A 46 10.75 -5.05 -7.44
C ILE A 46 10.16 -4.05 -6.46
N LYS A 47 8.84 -3.91 -6.52
CA LYS A 47 8.04 -3.06 -5.65
C LYS A 47 7.06 -3.93 -4.88
N THR A 48 6.70 -3.50 -3.68
CA THR A 48 5.71 -4.17 -2.85
C THR A 48 4.71 -3.16 -2.32
N THR A 49 3.48 -3.60 -2.09
CA THR A 49 2.47 -2.79 -1.38
C THR A 49 2.80 -2.64 0.11
N GLN A 50 3.73 -3.44 0.65
CA GLN A 50 4.01 -3.53 2.08
C GLN A 50 5.53 -3.52 2.37
N PRO A 51 6.23 -2.40 2.12
CA PRO A 51 7.69 -2.31 2.24
C PRO A 51 8.19 -2.50 3.67
N ARG A 52 7.35 -2.28 4.68
CA ARG A 52 7.68 -2.50 6.09
C ARG A 52 7.62 -3.95 6.53
N ARG A 53 6.95 -4.83 5.77
CA ARG A 53 6.72 -6.23 6.16
C ARG A 53 7.63 -7.20 5.42
N TYR A 54 8.21 -6.77 4.29
CA TYR A 54 9.07 -7.62 3.48
C TYR A 54 10.42 -6.96 3.20
N LEU A 55 11.47 -7.75 3.35
CA LEU A 55 12.82 -7.41 2.91
C LEU A 55 13.11 -8.13 1.59
N VAL A 56 13.42 -7.35 0.55
CA VAL A 56 13.70 -7.86 -0.80
C VAL A 56 15.18 -7.68 -1.11
N ARG A 57 15.87 -8.76 -1.47
CA ARG A 57 17.29 -8.71 -1.87
C ARG A 57 17.60 -9.66 -3.03
N PRO A 58 18.19 -9.16 -4.12
CA PRO A 58 18.23 -7.74 -4.55
C PRO A 58 16.82 -7.19 -4.86
N ASN A 59 16.59 -5.89 -4.64
CA ASN A 59 15.33 -5.21 -4.99
C ASN A 59 15.33 -4.63 -6.41
N GLN A 60 16.50 -4.46 -7.01
CA GLN A 60 16.70 -4.06 -8.41
C GLN A 60 18.02 -4.64 -8.90
N GLY A 61 18.11 -4.88 -10.19
CA GLY A 61 19.30 -5.47 -10.80
C GLY A 61 19.21 -5.45 -12.32
N MET A 62 20.19 -6.09 -12.95
CA MET A 62 20.28 -6.23 -14.39
C MET A 62 20.72 -7.66 -14.74
N ILE A 63 20.11 -8.22 -15.77
CA ILE A 63 20.28 -9.60 -16.19
C ILE A 63 20.83 -9.59 -17.62
N ALA A 64 21.96 -10.27 -17.81
CA ALA A 64 22.56 -10.45 -19.12
C ALA A 64 21.71 -11.39 -20.01
N PRO A 65 21.85 -11.31 -21.33
CA PRO A 65 21.26 -12.26 -22.27
C PRO A 65 21.48 -13.72 -21.85
N GLY A 66 20.40 -14.49 -21.71
CA GLY A 66 20.45 -15.90 -21.28
C GLY A 66 20.77 -16.11 -19.80
N GLY A 67 21.03 -15.04 -19.06
CA GLY A 67 21.31 -15.07 -17.63
C GLY A 67 20.05 -15.21 -16.77
N SER A 68 20.27 -15.41 -15.48
CA SER A 68 19.22 -15.44 -14.47
C SER A 68 19.68 -14.77 -13.19
N ASP A 69 18.74 -14.18 -12.47
CA ASP A 69 18.97 -13.61 -11.15
C ASP A 69 17.93 -14.14 -10.14
N THR A 70 18.36 -14.31 -8.90
CA THR A 70 17.55 -14.91 -7.83
C THR A 70 17.29 -13.89 -6.75
N VAL A 71 16.02 -13.51 -6.61
CA VAL A 71 15.56 -12.56 -5.61
C VAL A 71 15.03 -13.30 -4.40
N SER A 72 15.59 -13.00 -3.25
CA SER A 72 15.14 -13.46 -1.95
C SER A 72 14.18 -12.45 -1.33
N ILE A 73 12.97 -12.89 -0.99
CA ILE A 73 11.96 -12.07 -0.30
C ILE A 73 11.73 -12.69 1.08
N LEU A 74 12.07 -11.94 2.12
CA LEU A 74 11.95 -12.34 3.51
C LEU A 74 10.79 -11.59 4.17
N LEU A 75 9.91 -12.32 4.85
CA LEU A 75 8.89 -11.76 5.74
C LEU A 75 9.55 -11.42 7.09
N ILE A 76 9.31 -10.19 7.57
CA ILE A 76 9.88 -9.71 8.84
C ILE A 76 9.23 -10.44 10.02
N GLU A 77 10.06 -10.78 11.02
CA GLU A 77 9.68 -11.61 12.17
C GLU A 77 8.47 -11.09 12.93
N LYS A 78 8.37 -9.77 13.14
CA LYS A 78 7.20 -9.16 13.80
C LYS A 78 5.89 -9.47 13.08
N ASP A 79 5.87 -9.30 11.76
CA ASP A 79 4.66 -9.56 10.96
C ASP A 79 4.37 -11.06 10.84
N LYS A 80 5.40 -11.89 10.79
CA LYS A 80 5.25 -13.35 10.89
C LYS A 80 4.55 -13.75 12.19
N GLN A 81 4.96 -13.23 13.34
CA GLN A 81 4.33 -13.53 14.63
C GLN A 81 2.87 -13.08 14.68
N ILE A 82 2.55 -11.90 14.13
CA ILE A 82 1.16 -11.41 14.03
C ILE A 82 0.32 -12.35 13.17
N LEU A 83 0.86 -12.83 12.04
CA LEU A 83 0.17 -13.78 11.17
C LEU A 83 -0.03 -15.13 11.85
N LEU A 84 0.97 -15.66 12.55
CA LEU A 84 0.86 -16.89 13.32
C LEU A 84 -0.20 -16.78 14.43
N GLN A 85 -0.21 -15.68 15.20
CA GLN A 85 -1.23 -15.44 16.22
C GLN A 85 -2.64 -15.32 15.61
N SER A 86 -2.75 -14.73 14.42
CA SER A 86 -4.02 -14.65 13.69
C SER A 86 -4.49 -16.04 13.24
N TYR A 87 -3.55 -16.89 12.81
CA TYR A 87 -3.82 -18.28 12.48
C TYR A 87 -4.25 -19.11 13.71
N GLU A 88 -3.63 -18.93 14.87
CA GLU A 88 -4.04 -19.64 16.10
C GLU A 88 -5.48 -19.32 16.52
N LYS A 89 -5.93 -18.07 16.29
CA LYS A 89 -7.27 -17.62 16.68
C LYS A 89 -8.36 -17.97 15.67
N LEU A 90 -8.04 -17.87 14.38
CA LEU A 90 -9.04 -17.90 13.30
C LEU A 90 -8.77 -19.00 12.26
N GLY A 91 -7.67 -19.75 12.39
CA GLY A 91 -7.23 -20.75 11.42
C GLY A 91 -6.76 -20.10 10.11
N GLN A 92 -6.89 -20.84 9.00
CA GLN A 92 -6.43 -20.37 7.69
C GLN A 92 -7.11 -19.06 7.23
N THR A 93 -8.36 -18.82 7.62
CA THR A 93 -9.08 -17.58 7.26
C THR A 93 -8.46 -16.34 7.92
N GLY A 94 -7.71 -16.50 9.02
CA GLY A 94 -6.89 -15.44 9.63
C GLY A 94 -5.75 -14.96 8.73
N LEU A 95 -5.27 -15.80 7.82
CA LEU A 95 -4.17 -15.47 6.89
C LEU A 95 -4.66 -14.87 5.57
N ASP A 96 -5.89 -15.18 5.16
CA ASP A 96 -6.51 -14.68 3.91
C ASP A 96 -6.75 -13.17 3.90
N HIS A 97 -6.64 -12.50 5.06
CA HIS A 97 -6.74 -11.06 5.18
C HIS A 97 -5.53 -10.31 4.57
N SER A 98 -4.41 -11.02 4.35
CA SER A 98 -3.21 -10.45 3.74
C SER A 98 -3.40 -10.25 2.22
N LYS A 99 -3.65 -9.00 1.79
CA LYS A 99 -3.87 -8.65 0.36
C LYS A 99 -2.60 -8.17 -0.34
N ASP A 100 -1.46 -8.68 0.11
CA ASP A 100 -0.16 -8.13 -0.21
C ASP A 100 0.25 -8.49 -1.62
N LYS A 101 0.88 -7.55 -2.30
CA LYS A 101 1.20 -7.66 -3.72
C LYS A 101 2.63 -7.22 -3.98
N PHE A 102 3.27 -7.94 -4.89
CA PHE A 102 4.55 -7.56 -5.47
C PHE A 102 4.36 -7.19 -6.94
N LEU A 103 5.19 -6.27 -7.41
CA LEU A 103 5.24 -5.84 -8.79
C LEU A 103 6.70 -5.93 -9.25
N VAL A 104 6.95 -6.78 -10.23
CA VAL A 104 8.22 -6.82 -10.97
C VAL A 104 8.05 -5.92 -12.18
N GLN A 105 8.89 -4.90 -12.27
CA GLN A 105 9.03 -4.06 -13.45
C GLN A 105 10.29 -4.49 -14.18
N SER A 106 10.22 -4.59 -15.50
CA SER A 106 11.38 -4.93 -16.33
C SER A 106 11.41 -4.07 -17.59
N CYS A 107 12.59 -3.63 -18.01
CA CYS A 107 12.80 -2.95 -19.27
C CYS A 107 14.07 -3.45 -19.96
N VAL A 108 14.05 -3.41 -21.29
CA VAL A 108 15.24 -3.67 -22.11
C VAL A 108 16.16 -2.46 -22.02
N VAL A 109 17.45 -2.69 -21.89
CA VAL A 109 18.47 -1.69 -21.63
C VAL A 109 19.49 -1.70 -22.76
N SER A 110 19.90 -0.51 -23.21
CA SER A 110 20.84 -0.38 -24.31
C SER A 110 22.26 -0.82 -23.94
N SER A 111 23.00 -1.28 -24.94
CA SER A 111 24.41 -1.71 -24.80
C SER A 111 25.32 -0.65 -24.13
N ALA A 112 25.05 0.64 -24.36
CA ALA A 112 25.78 1.75 -23.75
C ALA A 112 25.59 1.87 -22.22
N PHE A 113 24.44 1.41 -21.69
CA PHE A 113 24.21 1.35 -20.26
C PHE A 113 24.76 0.05 -19.67
N SER A 114 24.63 -1.07 -20.39
CA SER A 114 25.16 -2.36 -19.92
C SER A 114 26.69 -2.40 -19.83
N SER A 115 27.40 -1.55 -20.57
CA SER A 115 28.87 -1.43 -20.44
C SER A 115 29.32 -0.92 -19.07
N LYS A 116 28.44 -0.24 -18.31
CA LYS A 116 28.70 0.19 -16.92
C LYS A 116 28.62 -0.94 -15.89
N LEU A 117 28.37 -2.18 -16.34
CA LEU A 117 28.30 -3.38 -15.50
C LEU A 117 29.66 -3.79 -14.89
N THR A 118 30.77 -3.15 -15.27
CA THR A 118 32.09 -3.61 -14.86
C THR A 118 32.46 -3.21 -13.43
N LYS A 119 32.27 -4.19 -12.53
CA LYS A 119 32.98 -4.48 -11.26
C LYS A 119 32.46 -3.89 -9.94
N ASP A 120 31.79 -2.74 -9.91
CA ASP A 120 31.30 -2.17 -8.64
C ASP A 120 29.77 -2.26 -8.46
N SER A 121 29.34 -3.02 -7.45
CA SER A 121 27.92 -3.22 -7.11
C SER A 121 27.21 -1.92 -6.71
N THR A 122 27.94 -0.93 -6.19
CA THR A 122 27.39 0.36 -5.75
C THR A 122 27.10 1.26 -6.94
N GLU A 123 28.04 1.40 -7.88
CA GLU A 123 27.86 2.22 -9.08
C GLU A 123 26.71 1.70 -9.95
N LEU A 124 26.60 0.38 -10.09
CA LEU A 124 25.48 -0.26 -10.78
C LEU A 124 24.14 0.11 -10.12
N TYR A 125 24.09 0.09 -8.78
CA TYR A 125 22.88 0.42 -8.04
C TYR A 125 22.46 1.89 -8.23
N GLU A 126 23.42 2.83 -8.21
CA GLU A 126 23.16 4.25 -8.46
C GLU A 126 22.70 4.50 -9.90
N ALA A 127 23.37 3.87 -10.88
CA ALA A 127 22.99 3.97 -12.29
C ALA A 127 21.58 3.43 -12.56
N LEU A 128 21.24 2.26 -11.98
CA LEU A 128 19.89 1.69 -12.04
C LEU A 128 18.86 2.64 -11.40
N THR A 129 19.19 3.23 -10.25
CA THR A 129 18.30 4.16 -9.55
C THR A 129 18.00 5.39 -10.41
N SER A 130 19.03 5.98 -11.02
CA SER A 130 18.90 7.12 -11.93
C SER A 130 18.03 6.78 -13.15
N MET A 131 18.31 5.65 -13.81
CA MET A 131 17.50 5.16 -14.93
C MET A 131 16.03 4.96 -14.55
N TRP A 132 15.74 4.31 -13.42
CA TRP A 132 14.36 4.08 -12.98
C TRP A 132 13.61 5.37 -12.65
N ASN A 133 14.30 6.42 -12.22
CA ASN A 133 13.70 7.73 -12.03
C ASN A 133 13.34 8.38 -13.37
N SER A 134 14.24 8.31 -14.36
CA SER A 134 13.98 8.79 -15.73
C SER A 134 12.85 8.03 -16.42
N VAL A 135 12.76 6.71 -16.24
CA VAL A 135 11.70 5.87 -16.83
C VAL A 135 10.33 6.11 -16.19
N SER A 136 10.30 6.50 -14.91
CA SER A 136 9.05 6.79 -14.19
C SER A 136 8.46 8.15 -14.58
N ASN A 137 9.31 9.11 -14.96
CA ASN A 137 8.89 10.37 -15.55
C ASN A 137 8.60 10.10 -17.03
N LYS A 138 7.38 10.38 -17.50
CA LYS A 138 6.82 9.92 -18.80
C LYS A 138 7.58 10.38 -20.07
N ASP A 139 8.75 10.98 -19.95
CA ASP A 139 9.57 11.49 -21.05
C ASP A 139 10.45 10.42 -21.71
N SER A 140 10.49 9.20 -21.17
CA SER A 140 11.32 8.10 -21.70
C SER A 140 10.53 7.14 -22.58
N GLN A 141 11.01 6.88 -23.81
CA GLN A 141 10.48 5.87 -24.75
C GLN A 141 10.72 4.40 -24.33
N ALA A 142 11.24 4.14 -23.13
CA ALA A 142 11.52 2.79 -22.68
C ALA A 142 10.23 2.02 -22.34
N SER A 143 9.96 0.95 -23.08
CA SER A 143 8.81 0.08 -22.82
C SER A 143 9.03 -0.74 -21.54
N VAL A 144 8.31 -0.40 -20.47
CA VAL A 144 8.36 -1.13 -19.20
C VAL A 144 7.29 -2.20 -19.19
N SER A 145 7.70 -3.45 -19.00
CA SER A 145 6.81 -4.57 -18.71
C SER A 145 6.56 -4.69 -17.21
N HIS A 146 5.36 -5.11 -16.85
CA HIS A 146 4.88 -5.20 -15.48
C HIS A 146 4.33 -6.60 -15.21
N ARG A 147 4.83 -7.25 -14.16
CA ARG A 147 4.27 -8.51 -13.64
C ARG A 147 3.86 -8.35 -12.19
N LYS A 148 2.59 -8.61 -11.90
CA LYS A 148 2.00 -8.51 -10.57
C LYS A 148 1.83 -9.89 -9.95
N MET A 149 2.27 -10.01 -8.70
CA MET A 149 2.24 -11.23 -7.89
C MET A 149 1.37 -11.00 -6.66
N HIS A 150 0.64 -12.02 -6.23
CA HIS A 150 -0.07 -12.03 -4.95
C HIS A 150 0.71 -12.83 -3.92
N VAL A 151 0.64 -12.44 -2.65
CA VAL A 151 1.25 -13.19 -1.56
C VAL A 151 0.24 -14.17 -0.97
N ARG A 152 0.69 -15.38 -0.64
CA ARG A 152 -0.08 -16.32 0.19
C ARG A 152 0.76 -16.74 1.39
N HIS A 153 0.12 -16.84 2.54
CA HIS A 153 0.74 -17.30 3.77
C HIS A 153 0.12 -18.64 4.15
N GLN A 154 0.95 -19.62 4.48
CA GLN A 154 0.53 -20.96 4.87
C GLN A 154 1.31 -21.38 6.11
N VAL A 155 0.63 -21.93 7.12
CA VAL A 155 1.32 -22.51 8.27
C VAL A 155 1.76 -23.91 7.91
N VAL A 156 3.04 -24.19 8.12
CA VAL A 156 3.61 -25.53 7.95
C VAL A 156 3.96 -26.05 9.33
N ASP A 157 3.16 -26.98 9.83
CA ASP A 157 3.53 -27.75 11.00
C ASP A 157 4.60 -28.76 10.55
N ASN A 158 5.86 -28.50 10.91
CA ASN A 158 6.93 -29.49 10.82
C ASN A 158 6.70 -30.61 11.84
N SER A 159 5.60 -31.35 11.67
CA SER A 159 5.40 -32.66 12.26
C SER A 159 5.84 -33.70 11.21
N PRO A 160 6.74 -34.64 11.53
CA PRO A 160 7.11 -35.69 10.61
C PRO A 160 5.90 -36.61 10.42
N THR A 161 5.12 -36.42 9.36
CA THR A 161 3.97 -37.27 9.05
C THR A 161 4.24 -38.11 7.81
N SER A 162 4.45 -39.41 8.05
CA SER A 162 4.07 -40.44 7.09
C SER A 162 2.53 -40.49 6.95
N PRO A 163 1.99 -40.95 5.81
CA PRO A 163 0.58 -40.85 5.50
C PRO A 163 -0.22 -42.01 6.10
N ALA A 164 -1.35 -41.75 6.78
CA ALA A 164 -2.49 -42.67 6.86
C ALA A 164 -3.74 -42.02 7.52
N ASN A 165 -4.74 -41.76 6.68
CA ASN A 165 -6.17 -42.08 6.81
C ASN A 165 -6.87 -42.16 8.20
N GLY A 166 -7.95 -41.39 8.37
CA GLY A 166 -9.23 -41.90 8.93
C GLY A 166 -9.64 -41.59 10.40
N SER A 167 -10.57 -40.63 10.55
CA SER A 167 -11.76 -40.65 11.43
C SER A 167 -11.69 -40.39 12.97
N LYS A 168 -12.40 -39.31 13.36
CA LYS A 168 -13.30 -39.07 14.53
C LYS A 168 -12.78 -38.84 15.97
N THR A 169 -13.10 -37.63 16.45
CA THR A 169 -13.72 -37.19 17.74
C THR A 169 -13.00 -37.32 19.09
N VAL A 170 -12.81 -36.13 19.69
CA VAL A 170 -12.99 -35.71 21.11
C VAL A 170 -12.12 -36.38 22.19
N ALA A 171 -11.16 -35.63 22.75
CA ALA A 171 -11.16 -35.16 24.14
C ALA A 171 -9.79 -34.55 24.54
N LYS A 172 -9.88 -33.54 25.39
CA LYS A 172 -8.83 -32.66 25.92
C LYS A 172 -7.77 -33.42 26.73
N SER A 173 -6.48 -33.11 26.53
CA SER A 173 -5.46 -33.29 27.56
C SER A 173 -4.38 -32.22 27.41
N PHE A 174 -4.34 -31.33 28.40
CA PHE A 174 -3.23 -30.45 28.69
C PHE A 174 -2.00 -31.33 28.97
N LYS A 175 -0.94 -31.20 28.16
CA LYS A 175 0.41 -31.62 28.56
C LYS A 175 1.38 -30.49 28.31
N ARG A 176 1.94 -30.02 29.42
CA ARG A 176 2.93 -28.96 29.56
C ARG A 176 4.32 -29.51 29.20
N GLU A 177 5.01 -28.75 28.33
CA GLU A 177 6.46 -28.58 28.10
C GLU A 177 7.42 -29.78 28.04
N ALA A 178 8.22 -29.81 26.96
CA ALA A 178 9.69 -29.84 27.06
C ALA A 178 10.31 -29.48 25.68
N SER A 179 10.72 -28.23 25.49
CA SER A 179 11.77 -27.88 24.53
C SER A 179 13.14 -28.07 25.18
N SER A 180 14.13 -28.39 24.34
CA SER A 180 15.57 -28.36 24.60
C SER A 180 16.14 -29.36 25.61
N GLN A 181 16.17 -30.64 25.22
CA GLN A 181 17.26 -31.54 25.62
C GLN A 181 18.28 -31.60 24.46
N ALA A 182 19.00 -30.50 24.26
CA ALA A 182 20.24 -30.51 23.51
C ALA A 182 21.12 -29.36 24.02
N ASN A 183 22.15 -29.75 24.79
CA ASN A 183 23.27 -28.95 25.27
C ASN A 183 23.13 -28.23 26.62
N VAL A 184 22.73 -28.96 27.67
CA VAL A 184 22.96 -28.52 29.08
C VAL A 184 24.20 -29.20 29.68
N ASP A 185 24.62 -30.36 29.15
CA ASP A 185 25.72 -31.14 29.74
C ASP A 185 27.13 -30.60 29.46
N THR A 186 27.26 -29.51 28.68
CA THR A 186 28.57 -28.94 28.28
C THR A 186 28.76 -27.46 28.64
N MET A 187 27.88 -26.83 29.43
CA MET A 187 28.06 -25.44 29.84
C MET A 187 28.56 -25.33 31.28
N SER A 188 29.55 -24.47 31.51
CA SER A 188 30.08 -24.25 32.86
C SER A 188 29.00 -23.65 33.77
N THR A 189 29.10 -23.92 35.07
CA THR A 189 28.13 -23.44 36.08
C THR A 189 27.92 -21.92 36.08
N ASP A 190 28.90 -21.16 35.59
CA ASP A 190 28.82 -19.70 35.48
C ASP A 190 28.09 -19.24 34.21
N GLN A 191 28.16 -20.01 33.12
CA GLN A 191 27.35 -19.77 31.92
C GLN A 191 25.86 -20.05 32.17
N LEU A 192 25.55 -21.06 33.01
CA LEU A 192 24.17 -21.35 33.38
C LEU A 192 23.53 -20.21 34.19
N LYS A 193 24.30 -19.61 35.11
CA LYS A 193 23.84 -18.47 35.91
C LYS A 193 23.64 -17.21 35.07
N SER A 194 24.51 -16.94 34.11
CA SER A 194 24.37 -15.78 33.23
C SER A 194 23.15 -15.90 32.31
N GLU A 195 22.89 -17.09 31.75
CA GLU A 195 21.66 -17.38 30.97
C GLU A 195 20.40 -17.22 31.82
N LEU A 196 20.39 -17.71 33.07
CA LEU A 196 19.26 -17.52 33.97
C LEU A 196 18.96 -16.03 34.22
N THR A 197 20.01 -15.22 34.34
CA THR A 197 19.90 -13.78 34.57
C THR A 197 19.40 -13.06 33.30
N ASN A 198 19.88 -13.47 32.13
CA ASN A 198 19.39 -12.96 30.84
C ASN A 198 17.94 -13.34 30.60
N LEU A 199 17.54 -14.56 30.96
CA LEU A 199 16.17 -15.02 30.84
C LEU A 199 15.23 -14.28 31.79
N ARG A 200 15.70 -13.98 33.02
CA ARG A 200 14.99 -13.13 33.97
C ARG A 200 14.75 -11.73 33.40
N ARG A 201 15.77 -11.10 32.81
CA ARG A 201 15.63 -9.79 32.15
C ARG A 201 14.63 -9.82 30.99
N LYS A 202 14.70 -10.84 30.13
CA LYS A 202 13.73 -11.01 29.02
C LYS A 202 12.30 -11.19 29.53
N TYR A 203 12.11 -11.89 30.65
CA TYR A 203 10.81 -12.02 31.29
C TYR A 203 10.30 -10.68 31.82
N ASP A 204 11.15 -9.93 32.52
CA ASP A 204 10.80 -8.61 33.06
C ASP A 204 10.47 -7.61 31.92
N ASP A 205 11.24 -7.63 30.82
CA ASP A 205 10.97 -6.83 29.62
C ASP A 205 9.62 -7.21 28.99
N LEU A 206 9.32 -8.50 28.86
CA LEU A 206 8.06 -8.98 28.30
C LEU A 206 6.85 -8.60 29.19
N VAL A 207 7.00 -8.71 30.51
CA VAL A 207 5.99 -8.27 31.48
C VAL A 207 5.78 -6.76 31.35
N SER A 208 6.87 -5.98 31.28
CA SER A 208 6.79 -4.51 31.12
C SER A 208 6.08 -4.11 29.83
N PHE A 209 6.34 -4.81 28.72
CA PHE A 209 5.68 -4.58 27.45
C PHE A 209 4.20 -4.91 27.52
N SER A 210 3.82 -6.01 28.17
CA SER A 210 2.42 -6.38 28.41
C SER A 210 1.69 -5.35 29.28
N MET A 211 2.35 -4.82 30.31
CA MET A 211 1.79 -3.76 31.15
C MET A 211 1.61 -2.46 30.35
N ASN A 212 2.58 -2.10 29.50
CA ASN A 212 2.48 -0.92 28.64
C ASN A 212 1.34 -1.02 27.63
N LEU A 213 1.19 -2.17 26.96
CA LEU A 213 0.06 -2.42 26.05
C LEU A 213 -1.29 -2.34 26.76
N THR A 214 -1.35 -2.78 28.02
CA THR A 214 -2.56 -2.68 28.84
C THR A 214 -2.88 -1.23 29.16
N ALA A 215 -1.88 -0.43 29.53
CA ALA A 215 -2.04 1.00 29.78
C ALA A 215 -2.48 1.76 28.51
N GLU A 216 -1.87 1.49 27.35
CA GLU A 216 -2.27 2.09 26.08
C GLU A 216 -3.72 1.74 25.71
N ARG A 217 -4.13 0.48 25.91
CA ARG A 217 -5.51 0.04 25.70
C ARG A 217 -6.49 0.77 26.62
N ASP A 218 -6.15 0.94 27.89
CA ASP A 218 -7.02 1.64 28.85
C ASP A 218 -7.10 3.14 28.54
N ILE A 219 -5.99 3.78 28.13
CA ILE A 219 -5.96 5.17 27.67
C ILE A 219 -6.88 5.33 26.46
N LEU A 220 -6.73 4.48 25.44
CA LEU A 220 -7.55 4.53 24.23
C LEU A 220 -9.03 4.29 24.52
N SER A 221 -9.35 3.35 25.41
CA SER A 221 -10.72 3.08 25.84
C SER A 221 -11.34 4.29 26.52
N ASN A 222 -10.60 4.94 27.42
CA ASN A 222 -11.07 6.13 28.13
C ASN A 222 -11.22 7.33 27.19
N THR A 223 -10.26 7.56 26.28
CA THR A 223 -10.37 8.60 25.24
C THR A 223 -11.59 8.37 24.35
N LEU A 224 -11.85 7.13 23.93
CA LEU A 224 -13.03 6.79 23.12
C LEU A 224 -14.33 7.07 23.87
N GLU A 225 -14.43 6.65 25.13
CA GLU A 225 -15.60 6.95 25.97
C GLU A 225 -15.80 8.45 26.19
N GLN A 226 -14.71 9.21 26.35
CA GLN A 226 -14.76 10.66 26.50
C GLN A 226 -15.25 11.33 25.21
N THR A 227 -14.66 10.99 24.06
CA THR A 227 -15.11 11.49 22.75
C THR A 227 -16.57 11.13 22.47
N LYS A 228 -17.01 9.92 22.84
CA LYS A 228 -18.41 9.49 22.69
C LYS A 228 -19.34 10.32 23.59
N ARG A 229 -18.96 10.60 24.83
CA ARG A 229 -19.73 11.45 25.75
C ARG A 229 -19.82 12.88 25.25
N ASP A 230 -18.71 13.44 24.77
CA ASP A 230 -18.66 14.80 24.22
C ASP A 230 -19.51 14.92 22.95
N TYR A 231 -19.43 13.94 22.06
CA TYR A 231 -20.27 13.87 20.87
C TYR A 231 -21.77 13.80 21.21
N ASN A 232 -22.15 12.95 22.16
CA ASN A 232 -23.54 12.83 22.60
C ASN A 232 -24.04 14.13 23.27
N ARG A 233 -23.16 14.80 24.03
CA ARG A 233 -23.45 16.12 24.61
C ARG A 233 -23.65 17.17 23.52
N GLU A 234 -22.79 17.22 22.50
CA GLU A 234 -22.94 18.15 21.38
C GLU A 234 -24.22 17.88 20.59
N GLN A 235 -24.54 16.61 20.31
CA GLN A 235 -25.81 16.24 19.66
C GLN A 235 -27.02 16.67 20.48
N ALA A 236 -27.02 16.46 21.80
CA ALA A 236 -28.11 16.91 22.68
C ALA A 236 -28.21 18.45 22.74
N THR A 237 -27.08 19.15 22.64
CA THR A 237 -27.06 20.61 22.62
C THR A 237 -27.58 21.16 21.29
N ARG A 238 -27.22 20.52 20.17
CA ARG A 238 -27.72 20.86 18.82
C ARG A 238 -29.22 20.64 18.69
N SER A 239 -29.75 19.52 19.18
CA SER A 239 -31.20 19.25 19.18
C SER A 239 -31.98 20.18 20.12
N ALA A 240 -31.39 20.60 21.25
CA ALA A 240 -32.00 21.61 22.13
C ALA A 240 -32.02 23.01 21.48
N LEU A 241 -31.00 23.38 20.69
CA LEU A 241 -30.97 24.64 19.93
C LEU A 241 -31.96 24.62 18.75
N GLU A 242 -32.10 23.47 18.08
CA GLU A 242 -33.09 23.25 17.02
C GLU A 242 -34.53 23.33 17.58
N SER A 243 -34.79 22.76 18.76
CA SER A 243 -36.11 22.88 19.42
C SER A 243 -36.40 24.30 19.95
N LYS A 244 -35.38 25.10 20.31
CA LYS A 244 -35.53 26.52 20.64
C LYS A 244 -35.73 27.42 19.42
N GLN A 245 -35.14 27.11 18.27
CA GLN A 245 -35.43 27.82 17.01
C GLN A 245 -36.87 27.54 16.49
N GLY A 246 -37.54 26.50 16.99
CA GLY A 246 -38.95 26.20 16.67
C GLY A 246 -40.00 26.87 17.57
N ALA A 247 -39.61 27.57 18.65
CA ALA A 247 -40.57 28.12 19.64
C ALA A 247 -41.00 29.58 19.36
N GLY A 248 -40.85 30.05 18.12
CA GLY A 248 -41.08 31.44 17.72
C GLY A 248 -41.84 31.60 16.41
N ALA A 249 -42.80 30.73 16.08
CA ALA A 249 -43.74 31.00 15.00
C ALA A 249 -45.03 30.19 15.18
N LYS A 250 -46.07 30.83 15.72
CA LYS A 250 -47.45 30.46 15.40
C LYS A 250 -47.69 30.84 13.93
N ALA A 251 -47.74 29.87 13.02
CA ALA A 251 -48.64 29.89 11.86
C ALA A 251 -48.46 28.64 10.99
N ALA A 252 -49.60 28.01 10.69
CA ALA A 252 -49.93 27.20 9.52
C ALA A 252 -49.11 25.93 9.24
N GLY A 253 -49.81 24.79 9.29
CA GLY A 253 -49.30 23.49 8.87
C GLY A 253 -48.94 23.43 7.38
N GLY A 254 -47.88 22.68 7.09
CA GLY A 254 -47.46 22.32 5.74
C GLY A 254 -46.34 21.29 5.81
N SER A 255 -46.66 20.05 5.46
CA SER A 255 -45.71 18.94 5.34
C SER A 255 -44.59 19.27 4.34
N SER A 256 -43.35 19.43 4.79
CA SER A 256 -42.18 19.63 3.93
C SER A 256 -41.61 18.29 3.47
N SER A 257 -42.29 17.66 2.52
CA SER A 257 -41.69 16.60 1.70
C SER A 257 -40.49 17.17 0.96
N MET A 258 -39.32 16.54 1.07
CA MET A 258 -38.04 16.95 0.45
C MET A 258 -37.97 16.65 -1.06
N LEU A 259 -39.05 16.14 -1.66
CA LEU A 259 -39.14 15.74 -3.07
C LEU A 259 -39.30 16.87 -4.10
N PRO A 260 -40.07 17.98 -3.86
CA PRO A 260 -40.27 19.02 -4.87
C PRO A 260 -39.03 19.91 -5.04
N MET A 261 -38.19 20.04 -4.02
CA MET A 261 -36.92 20.80 -4.09
C MET A 261 -35.89 20.09 -4.98
N ILE A 262 -35.78 18.76 -4.85
CA ILE A 262 -34.88 17.95 -5.67
C ILE A 262 -35.35 17.93 -7.14
N LEU A 263 -36.67 17.84 -7.38
CA LEU A 263 -37.23 17.90 -8.72
C LEU A 263 -36.96 19.27 -9.39
N LEU A 264 -37.10 20.37 -8.65
CA LEU A 264 -36.81 21.71 -9.15
C LEU A 264 -35.33 21.86 -9.55
N MET A 265 -34.40 21.35 -8.72
CA MET A 265 -32.97 21.36 -9.02
C MET A 265 -32.63 20.56 -10.28
N ILE A 266 -33.26 19.39 -10.46
CA ILE A 266 -33.08 18.57 -11.66
C ILE A 266 -33.62 19.28 -12.91
N ILE A 267 -34.79 19.93 -12.83
CA ILE A 267 -35.36 20.70 -13.95
C ILE A 267 -34.44 21.86 -14.34
N VAL A 268 -33.90 22.59 -13.37
CA VAL A 268 -32.97 23.70 -13.63
C VAL A 268 -31.67 23.20 -14.25
N ALA A 269 -31.12 22.09 -13.76
CA ALA A 269 -29.91 21.48 -14.32
C ALA A 269 -30.11 21.02 -15.78
N ILE A 270 -31.26 20.41 -16.08
CA ILE A 270 -31.62 19.99 -17.43
C ILE A 270 -31.79 21.20 -18.35
N ALA A 271 -32.45 22.27 -17.89
CA ALA A 271 -32.60 23.51 -18.67
C ALA A 271 -31.25 24.15 -19.00
N CYS A 272 -30.33 24.24 -18.02
CA CYS A 272 -28.98 24.75 -18.25
C CYS A 272 -28.17 23.88 -19.22
N PHE A 273 -28.34 22.56 -19.16
CA PHE A 273 -27.64 21.64 -20.07
C PHE A 273 -28.11 21.79 -21.51
N PHE A 274 -29.42 21.88 -21.75
CA PHE A 274 -29.96 22.12 -23.10
C PHE A 274 -29.66 23.51 -23.62
N LEU A 275 -29.64 24.53 -22.75
CA LEU A 275 -29.24 25.88 -23.15
C LEU A 275 -27.75 25.92 -23.51
N GLY A 276 -26.90 25.22 -22.76
CA GLY A 276 -25.47 25.05 -23.07
C GLY A 276 -25.22 24.28 -24.36
N MET A 277 -26.00 23.23 -24.64
CA MET A 277 -25.92 22.49 -25.91
C MET A 277 -26.38 23.35 -27.11
N LYS A 278 -27.39 24.19 -26.94
CA LYS A 278 -27.88 25.10 -27.99
C LYS A 278 -26.89 26.24 -28.28
N LEU A 279 -26.23 26.76 -27.25
CA LEU A 279 -25.12 27.71 -27.38
C LEU A 279 -23.84 27.09 -27.97
N ALA A 280 -23.65 25.78 -27.81
CA ALA A 280 -22.53 25.05 -28.40
C ALA A 280 -22.78 24.61 -29.86
N SER A 281 -24.05 24.46 -30.29
CA SER A 281 -24.37 24.09 -31.68
C SER A 281 -24.46 25.29 -32.63
N ASP A 282 -24.92 26.44 -32.14
CA ASP A 282 -24.89 27.69 -32.91
C ASP A 282 -23.60 28.44 -32.58
N GLY A 283 -22.53 28.14 -33.33
CA GLY A 283 -21.31 28.93 -33.30
C GLY A 283 -21.64 30.39 -33.66
N GLY A 284 -21.61 31.28 -32.68
CA GLY A 284 -21.90 32.69 -32.91
C GLY A 284 -21.96 33.51 -31.64
N ALA A 285 -20.89 34.25 -31.38
CA ALA A 285 -20.69 35.19 -30.30
C ALA A 285 -21.66 36.41 -30.35
N ALA A 286 -22.96 36.18 -30.18
CA ALA A 286 -23.99 37.24 -30.22
C ALA A 286 -24.95 37.24 -29.02
N ALA A 287 -24.81 36.32 -28.06
CA ALA A 287 -25.69 36.23 -26.87
C ALA A 287 -25.06 36.77 -25.57
N LEU A 288 -23.83 37.30 -25.63
CA LEU A 288 -23.15 37.91 -24.48
C LEU A 288 -23.29 39.45 -24.43
N GLU A 289 -24.04 40.06 -25.35
CA GLU A 289 -24.27 41.51 -25.38
C GLU A 289 -25.56 41.97 -24.68
N SER A 290 -26.44 41.04 -24.25
CA SER A 290 -27.73 41.39 -23.63
C SER A 290 -27.74 41.34 -22.10
N VAL A 291 -26.58 41.29 -21.45
CA VAL A 291 -26.47 41.35 -19.98
C VAL A 291 -25.78 42.65 -19.57
N PRO A 292 -26.55 43.68 -19.15
CA PRO A 292 -25.99 45.03 -18.91
C PRO A 292 -24.96 45.09 -17.77
N VAL A 293 -24.89 44.07 -16.91
CA VAL A 293 -24.01 44.04 -15.73
C VAL A 293 -22.57 43.62 -16.08
N LEU A 294 -22.35 42.85 -17.15
CA LEU A 294 -21.03 42.31 -17.48
C LEU A 294 -20.16 43.27 -18.31
N ASN A 295 -20.78 44.23 -19.01
CA ASN A 295 -20.07 45.16 -19.90
C ASN A 295 -19.32 46.28 -19.15
N GLN A 296 -19.60 46.47 -17.85
CA GLN A 296 -18.89 47.43 -17.00
C GLN A 296 -17.67 46.84 -16.29
N LEU A 297 -17.52 45.50 -16.26
CA LEU A 297 -16.40 44.85 -15.59
C LEU A 297 -15.24 44.51 -16.54
N ILE A 298 -15.49 44.50 -17.86
CA ILE A 298 -14.50 44.11 -18.88
C ILE A 298 -13.82 45.34 -19.52
N ASN A 299 -14.45 46.53 -19.49
CA ASN A 299 -13.97 47.73 -20.19
C ASN A 299 -13.13 48.70 -19.31
N THR A 300 -12.61 48.25 -18.17
CA THR A 300 -11.71 49.05 -17.32
C THR A 300 -10.35 48.40 -17.15
N ASP A 301 -9.63 48.17 -18.25
CA ASP A 301 -8.15 48.30 -18.27
C ASP A 301 -7.59 48.23 -19.71
N GLU A 302 -7.83 49.26 -20.55
CA GLU A 302 -7.00 49.43 -21.77
C GLU A 302 -7.01 50.88 -22.27
N THR A 303 -6.36 51.78 -21.51
CA THR A 303 -5.83 53.04 -22.08
C THR A 303 -4.34 53.12 -21.85
N ALA A 304 -3.58 52.44 -22.71
CA ALA A 304 -2.20 52.80 -23.01
C ALA A 304 -1.91 52.41 -24.47
N GLN A 305 -2.10 53.37 -25.37
CA GLN A 305 -1.71 53.25 -26.77
C GLN A 305 -0.19 53.01 -26.92
N PRO A 306 0.22 52.23 -27.94
CA PRO A 306 1.62 52.06 -28.32
C PRO A 306 2.04 53.11 -29.36
N VAL A 307 3.27 53.62 -29.27
CA VAL A 307 3.91 54.34 -30.38
C VAL A 307 5.31 53.75 -30.61
N ALA A 308 5.55 53.45 -31.88
CA ALA A 308 6.63 52.64 -32.40
C ALA A 308 7.97 53.37 -32.58
N ALA A 309 9.03 52.55 -32.60
CA ALA A 309 10.19 52.54 -33.49
C ALA A 309 11.01 53.83 -33.74
N GLY A 310 12.33 53.71 -33.56
CA GLY A 310 13.31 54.55 -34.26
C GLY A 310 14.67 54.64 -33.55
N THR A 311 15.61 53.83 -34.03
CA THR A 311 17.05 54.12 -34.24
C THR A 311 17.62 55.48 -33.74
N ASP A 312 18.70 55.46 -32.95
CA ASP A 312 20.05 55.84 -33.41
C ASP A 312 21.08 55.99 -32.27
N GLU A 313 22.33 55.80 -32.70
CA GLU A 313 23.65 55.91 -32.07
C GLU A 313 23.83 56.75 -30.78
N LEU A 314 24.58 56.19 -29.81
CA LEU A 314 26.01 56.47 -29.52
C LEU A 314 26.51 55.66 -28.32
#